data_AF-A0A9E2V5X8-F1
#
_entry.id   AF-A0A9E2V5X8-F1
#
_cell.length_a   1.000
_cell.length_b   1.000
_cell.length_c   1.000
_cell.angle_alpha   90.00
_cell.angle_beta   90.00
_cell.angle_gamma   90.00
#
_symmetry.space_group_name_H-M   'P 1'
#
loop_
_entity.id
_entity.type
_entity.pdbx_description
1 polymer ?
#
loop_
_entity_poly.entity_id
_entity_poly.type
_entity_poly.pdbx_seq_one_letter_code
_entity_poly.pdbx_strand_id
1 'polypeptide(L)' 'MINNGEAIILAKAKMTRSEAGRKGGQATKKKYGSDFYSKIGSVGGKKGGQTTKKRYGPEFYQKIGRKGGMK' A
#
# COMPACT_ATOMS: atom_id res chain seq x y z
N MET A 1 -41.51 11.68 -8.95
CA MET A 1 -40.57 11.56 -10.08
C MET A 1 -39.35 12.39 -9.73
N ILE A 2 -38.16 11.79 -9.63
CA ILE A 2 -36.94 12.54 -9.30
C ILE A 2 -36.55 13.32 -10.56
N ASN A 3 -36.50 14.65 -10.47
CA ASN A 3 -36.14 15.50 -11.60
C ASN A 3 -34.71 15.19 -12.05
N ASN A 4 -34.48 15.16 -13.37
CA ASN A 4 -33.19 14.79 -13.99
C ASN A 4 -31.98 15.60 -13.45
N GLY A 5 -32.20 16.79 -12.88
CA GLY A 5 -31.16 17.60 -12.23
C GLY A 5 -30.69 17.07 -10.87
N GLU A 6 -31.58 16.48 -10.05
CA GLU A 6 -31.22 15.92 -8.74
C GLU A 6 -30.49 14.58 -8.87
N ALA A 7 -30.84 13.80 -9.90
CA ALA A 7 -30.15 12.53 -10.21
C ALA A 7 -28.66 12.73 -10.54
N ILE A 8 -28.31 13.84 -11.21
CA ILE A 8 -26.91 14.19 -11.52
C ILE A 8 -26.14 14.58 -10.25
N ILE A 9 -26.80 15.28 -9.31
CA ILE A 9 -26.21 15.64 -8.01
C ILE A 9 -25.97 14.39 -7.15
N LEU A 10 -26.93 13.45 -7.10
CA LEU A 10 -26.81 12.15 -6.42
C LEU A 10 -25.72 11.24 -7.03
N ALA A 11 -25.58 11.25 -8.35
CA ALA A 11 -24.53 10.51 -9.05
C ALA A 11 -23.13 11.11 -8.81
N LYS A 12 -23.00 12.46 -8.73
CA LYS A 12 -21.77 13.14 -8.30
C LYS A 12 -21.45 12.93 -6.81
N ALA A 13 -22.47 12.72 -5.96
CA ALA A 13 -22.31 12.57 -4.52
C ALA A 13 -21.84 11.16 -4.08
N LYS A 14 -22.02 10.13 -4.92
CA LYS A 14 -21.53 8.78 -4.64
C LYS A 14 -20.03 8.66 -4.95
N MET A 15 -19.21 9.07 -3.99
CA MET A 15 -17.77 8.78 -4.00
C MET A 15 -17.55 7.27 -4.13
N THR A 16 -16.75 6.86 -5.10
CA THR A 16 -16.38 5.46 -5.28
C THR A 16 -15.42 5.00 -4.18
N ARG A 17 -15.32 3.68 -3.94
CA ARG A 17 -14.33 3.12 -2.99
C ARG A 17 -12.89 3.50 -3.36
N SER A 18 -12.58 3.53 -4.66
CA SER A 18 -11.27 3.94 -5.17
C SER A 18 -10.97 5.41 -4.86
N GLU A 19 -11.93 6.31 -5.11
CA GLU A 19 -11.77 7.73 -4.77
C GLU A 19 -11.66 7.97 -3.27
N ALA A 20 -12.43 7.24 -2.46
CA ALA A 20 -12.32 7.28 -1.01
C ALA A 20 -10.92 6.84 -0.54
N GLY A 21 -10.40 5.74 -1.10
CA GLY A 21 -9.04 5.25 -0.81
C GLY A 21 -7.96 6.25 -1.21
N ARG A 22 -8.07 6.84 -2.41
CA ARG A 22 -7.15 7.89 -2.88
C ARG A 22 -7.16 9.11 -1.96
N LYS A 23 -8.35 9.62 -1.62
CA LYS A 23 -8.49 10.79 -0.73
C LYS A 23 -7.95 10.51 0.67
N GLY A 24 -8.23 9.32 1.23
CA GLY A 24 -7.68 8.90 2.53
C GLY A 24 -6.15 8.82 2.53
N GLY A 25 -5.56 8.25 1.46
CA GLY A 25 -4.11 8.22 1.28
C GLY A 25 -3.49 9.62 1.18
N GLN A 26 -4.11 10.52 0.42
CA GLN A 26 -3.67 11.92 0.30
C GLN A 26 -3.74 12.67 1.63
N ALA A 27 -4.84 12.52 2.39
CA ALA A 27 -5.00 13.11 3.71
C ALA A 27 -3.92 12.60 4.69
N THR A 28 -3.65 11.29 4.66
CA THR A 28 -2.62 10.65 5.49
C THR A 28 -1.23 11.20 5.14
N LYS A 29 -0.90 11.29 3.85
CA LYS A 29 0.38 11.86 3.38
C LYS A 29 0.53 13.32 3.80
N LYS A 30 -0.54 14.13 3.70
CA LYS A 30 -0.52 15.53 4.13
C LYS A 30 -0.31 15.66 5.63
N LYS A 31 -0.91 14.77 6.43
CA LYS A 31 -0.82 14.80 7.90
C LYS A 31 0.55 14.35 8.43
N TYR A 32 1.13 13.30 7.85
CA TYR A 32 2.31 12.63 8.41
C TYR A 32 3.59 12.76 7.57
N GLY A 33 3.51 13.28 6.34
CA GLY A 33 4.67 13.48 5.47
C GLY A 33 5.30 12.18 4.95
N SER A 34 6.48 12.31 4.34
CA SER A 34 7.26 11.20 3.79
C SER A 34 7.86 10.30 4.87
N ASP A 35 8.30 10.87 5.98
CA ASP A 35 9.05 10.16 7.03
C ASP A 35 8.22 9.05 7.69
N PHE A 36 6.91 9.24 7.75
CA PHE A 36 5.97 8.22 8.21
C PHE A 36 6.05 6.94 7.38
N TYR A 37 6.05 7.05 6.05
CA TYR A 37 6.15 5.90 5.17
C TYR A 37 7.54 5.27 5.24
N SER A 38 8.59 6.07 5.34
CA SER A 38 9.95 5.58 5.55
C SER A 38 10.04 4.76 6.83
N LYS A 39 9.51 5.27 7.94
CA LYS A 39 9.50 4.58 9.23
C LYS A 39 8.73 3.26 9.17
N ILE A 40 7.52 3.27 8.60
CA ILE A 40 6.69 2.07 8.46
C ILE A 40 7.38 1.05 7.56
N GLY A 41 7.95 1.49 6.43
CA GLY A 41 8.73 0.67 5.53
C GLY A 41 9.92 0.01 6.23
N SER A 42 10.69 0.75 7.02
CA SER A 42 11.82 0.22 7.79
C SER A 42 11.39 -0.83 8.82
N VAL A 43 10.35 -0.54 9.60
CA VAL A 43 9.84 -1.47 10.63
C VAL A 43 9.26 -2.73 9.98
N GLY A 44 8.42 -2.55 8.97
CA GLY A 44 7.81 -3.65 8.21
C GLY A 44 8.83 -4.52 7.50
N GLY A 45 9.81 -3.90 6.82
CA GLY A 45 10.91 -4.58 6.14
C GLY A 45 11.76 -5.40 7.11
N LYS A 46 12.14 -4.85 8.26
CA LYS A 46 12.88 -5.58 9.30
C LYS A 46 12.09 -6.79 9.80
N LYS A 47 10.82 -6.61 10.15
CA LYS A 47 9.95 -7.69 10.64
C LYS A 47 9.73 -8.77 9.59
N GLY A 48 9.45 -8.37 8.35
CA GLY A 48 9.28 -9.28 7.22
C GLY A 48 10.54 -10.10 6.96
N GLY A 49 11.70 -9.45 6.89
CA GLY A 49 13.00 -10.12 6.71
C GLY A 49 13.31 -11.12 7.82
N GLN A 50 13.08 -10.76 9.09
CA GLN A 50 13.25 -11.70 10.22
C GLN A 50 12.31 -12.90 10.13
N THR A 51 11.05 -12.67 9.72
CA THR A 51 10.05 -13.73 9.58
C THR A 51 10.46 -14.70 8.47
N THR A 52 10.87 -14.19 7.31
CA THR A 52 11.40 -14.98 6.19
C THR A 52 12.63 -15.77 6.61
N LYS A 53 13.59 -15.12 7.30
CA LYS A 53 14.80 -15.79 7.80
C LYS A 53 14.47 -16.92 8.76
N LYS A 54 13.54 -16.70 9.71
CA LYS A 54 13.11 -17.74 10.67
C LYS A 54 12.44 -18.91 9.96
N ARG A 55 11.64 -18.64 8.91
CA ARG A 55 10.88 -19.68 8.19
C ARG A 55 11.75 -20.52 7.26
N TYR A 56 12.67 -19.88 6.53
CA TYR A 56 13.35 -20.53 5.39
C TYR A 56 14.86 -20.72 5.59
N GLY A 57 15.45 -20.12 6.63
CA GLY A 57 16.87 -20.29 6.93
C GLY A 57 17.81 -19.69 5.87
N PRO A 58 19.13 -19.96 5.99
CA PRO A 58 20.15 -19.39 5.12
C PRO A 58 20.15 -19.95 3.70
N GLU A 59 19.75 -21.21 3.49
CA GLU A 59 19.74 -21.86 2.16
C GLU A 59 18.81 -21.15 1.17
N PHE A 60 17.70 -20.60 1.66
CA PHE A 60 16.79 -19.80 0.85
C PHE A 60 17.48 -18.60 0.21
N TYR A 61 18.31 -17.88 0.97
CA TYR A 61 19.05 -16.73 0.47
C TYR A 61 20.12 -17.13 -0.55
N GLN A 62 20.79 -18.28 -0.32
CA GLN A 62 21.73 -18.83 -1.30
C GLN A 62 21.03 -19.16 -2.62
N LYS A 63 19.86 -19.80 -2.57
CA LYS A 63 19.08 -20.19 -3.75
C LYS A 63 18.61 -18.96 -4.55
N ILE A 64 18.05 -17.95 -3.89
CA ILE A 64 17.61 -16.72 -4.59
C ILE A 64 18.80 -15.91 -5.11
N GLY A 65 19.92 -15.89 -4.39
CA GLY A 65 21.16 -15.22 -4.82
C GLY A 65 21.73 -15.86 -6.09
N ARG A 66 21.84 -17.20 -6.11
CA ARG A 66 22.24 -17.95 -7.32
C ARG A 66 21.32 -17.63 -8.50
N LYS A 67 20.00 -17.67 -8.31
CA LYS A 67 19.03 -17.33 -9.37
C LYS A 67 19.17 -15.89 -9.86
N GLY A 68 19.42 -14.93 -8.96
CA GLY A 68 19.58 -13.51 -9.30
C GLY A 68 20.86 -13.21 -10.07
N GLY A 69 21.96 -13.91 -9.75
CA GLY A 69 23.24 -13.76 -10.44
C GLY A 69 23.39 -14.58 -11.73
N MET A 70 22.39 -15.38 -12.10
CA MET A 70 22.34 -16.11 -13.36
C MET A 70 21.65 -15.34 -14.50
N LYS A 71 21.26 -14.08 -14.26
CA LYS A 71 20.78 -13.15 -15.29
C LYS A 71 21.93 -12.33 -15.84
#